data_AF-A0A7C5HN09-F1
#
_entry.id   AF-A0A7C5HN09-F1
#
_cell.length_a   1.000
_cell.length_b   1.000
_cell.length_c   1.000
_cell.angle_alpha   90.00
_cell.angle_beta   90.00
_cell.angle_gamma   90.00
#
_symmetry.space_group_name_H-M   'P 1'
#
loop_
_entity.id
_entity.type
_entity.pdbx_description
1 polymer ?
#
loop_
_entity_poly.entity_id
_entity_poly.type
_entity_poly.pdbx_seq_one_letter_code
_entity_poly.pdbx_strand_id
1 'polypeptide(L)'
;MLAITPCPGRSLLTLAIYYLTFYFYLVNCYNKLVSVKKILKQLNIPAQCKKYGISLWQCPSFLFLIMGFIIIAASIIFYFLGMHYIDDPATVVFFVLILAALLFCLAYIITNSFENLVEASRMKTEFINIVSHQLRTPLSSLRWAIELLISGNLGKVGEGQEEYFRIIKENISRINNLISELLTISRIESARF
;
A
#
# COMPACT_ATOMS: atom_id res chain seq x y z
N MET A 1 0.14 24.36 -72.67
CA MET A 1 1.19 25.35 -72.36
C MET A 1 1.41 25.35 -70.84
N LEU A 2 2.54 25.87 -70.34
CA LEU A 2 3.16 25.46 -69.06
C LEU A 2 2.63 26.11 -67.75
N ALA A 3 2.32 25.25 -66.76
CA ALA A 3 3.00 25.07 -65.44
C ALA A 3 2.85 26.04 -64.22
N ILE A 4 3.33 25.53 -63.05
CA ILE A 4 3.66 26.18 -61.75
C ILE A 4 2.46 26.46 -60.80
N THR A 5 2.38 26.12 -59.50
CA THR A 5 3.11 25.23 -58.54
C THR A 5 2.20 24.87 -57.32
N PRO A 6 2.46 23.81 -56.50
CA PRO A 6 1.64 23.44 -55.33
C PRO A 6 2.17 23.98 -53.97
N CYS A 7 1.28 24.28 -53.00
CA CYS A 7 1.63 24.55 -51.59
C CYS A 7 0.43 24.37 -50.60
N PRO A 8 0.66 24.24 -49.27
CA PRO A 8 -0.11 23.29 -48.44
C PRO A 8 -0.84 23.92 -47.23
N GLY A 9 -2.15 23.71 -47.12
CA GLY A 9 -2.98 24.35 -46.08
C GLY A 9 -4.01 23.46 -45.37
N ARG A 10 -3.79 22.14 -45.28
CA ARG A 10 -4.84 21.17 -44.86
C ARG A 10 -4.54 20.31 -43.62
N SER A 11 -3.40 20.48 -42.97
CA SER A 11 -2.97 19.65 -41.81
C SER A 11 -3.39 20.22 -40.43
N LEU A 12 -3.42 21.54 -40.29
CA LEU A 12 -3.62 22.24 -39.00
C LEU A 12 -4.99 21.99 -38.35
N LEU A 13 -6.08 22.01 -39.13
CA LEU A 13 -7.43 21.74 -38.62
C LEU A 13 -7.59 20.31 -38.11
N THR A 14 -7.02 19.33 -38.83
CA THR A 14 -7.11 17.91 -38.46
C THR A 14 -6.33 17.62 -37.16
N LEU A 15 -5.16 18.24 -36.99
CA LEU A 15 -4.38 18.17 -35.76
C LEU A 15 -5.10 18.86 -34.59
N ALA A 16 -5.69 20.03 -34.81
CA ALA A 16 -6.47 20.73 -33.78
C ALA A 16 -7.68 19.91 -33.31
N ILE A 17 -8.39 19.23 -34.22
CA ILE A 17 -9.49 18.32 -33.90
C ILE A 17 -8.97 17.11 -33.10
N TYR A 18 -7.88 16.47 -33.52
CA TYR A 18 -7.28 15.36 -32.75
C TYR A 18 -6.86 15.80 -31.34
N TYR A 19 -6.22 16.96 -31.18
CA TYR A 19 -5.87 17.52 -29.87
C TYR A 19 -7.10 17.82 -29.03
N LEU A 20 -8.13 18.47 -29.59
CA LEU A 20 -9.38 18.78 -28.88
C LEU A 20 -10.12 17.50 -28.47
N THR A 21 -10.21 16.49 -29.34
CA THR A 21 -10.86 15.21 -29.02
C THR A 21 -10.06 14.41 -27.99
N PHE A 22 -8.73 14.36 -28.09
CA PHE A 22 -7.87 13.70 -27.11
C PHE A 22 -7.90 14.42 -25.76
N TYR A 23 -7.88 15.76 -25.75
CA TYR A 23 -8.05 16.58 -24.55
C TYR A 23 -9.44 16.39 -23.93
N PHE A 24 -10.51 16.31 -24.73
CA PHE A 24 -11.85 15.98 -24.23
C PHE A 24 -11.91 14.55 -23.66
N TYR A 25 -11.24 13.58 -24.27
CA TYR A 25 -11.17 12.22 -23.74
C TYR A 25 -10.39 12.15 -22.43
N LEU A 26 -9.26 12.88 -22.33
CA LEU A 26 -8.49 13.04 -21.10
C LEU A 26 -9.27 13.77 -20.01
N VAL A 27 -9.92 14.89 -20.32
CA VAL A 27 -10.74 15.66 -19.36
C VAL A 27 -11.98 14.88 -18.93
N ASN A 28 -12.60 14.09 -19.81
CA ASN A 28 -13.76 13.27 -19.46
C ASN A 28 -13.33 12.02 -18.64
N CYS A 29 -12.17 11.42 -18.95
CA CYS A 29 -11.55 10.39 -18.12
C CYS A 29 -11.17 10.95 -16.73
N TYR A 30 -10.57 12.14 -16.69
CA TYR A 30 -10.23 12.87 -15.48
C TYR A 30 -11.48 13.21 -14.65
N ASN A 31 -12.53 13.79 -15.23
CA ASN A 31 -13.80 14.06 -14.53
C ASN A 31 -14.47 12.77 -14.02
N LYS A 32 -14.32 11.65 -14.73
CA LYS A 32 -14.87 10.35 -14.31
C LYS A 32 -14.04 9.70 -13.18
N LEU A 33 -12.76 10.04 -13.07
CA LEU A 33 -11.87 9.68 -11.95
C LEU A 33 -12.01 10.63 -10.75
N VAL A 34 -12.22 11.94 -10.98
CA VAL A 34 -12.05 13.02 -10.01
C VAL A 34 -13.40 13.46 -9.43
N SER A 35 -14.04 12.56 -8.68
CA SER A 35 -15.17 12.92 -7.82
C SER A 35 -14.65 13.62 -6.54
N VAL A 36 -14.26 14.90 -6.68
CA VAL A 36 -13.58 15.72 -5.65
C VAL A 36 -14.27 15.65 -4.28
N LYS A 37 -15.61 15.64 -4.24
CA LYS A 37 -16.39 15.54 -2.99
C LYS A 37 -16.21 14.20 -2.24
N LYS A 38 -15.95 13.11 -2.96
CA LYS A 38 -15.69 11.78 -2.39
C LYS A 38 -14.25 11.68 -1.87
N ILE A 39 -13.31 12.27 -2.61
CA ILE A 39 -11.90 12.40 -2.25
C ILE A 39 -11.74 13.29 -1.00
N LEU A 40 -12.40 14.46 -0.94
CA LEU A 40 -12.41 15.35 0.23
C LEU A 40 -12.93 14.69 1.52
N LYS A 41 -13.85 13.73 1.42
CA LYS A 41 -14.34 12.97 2.58
C LYS A 41 -13.39 11.84 3.02
N GLN A 42 -12.51 11.36 2.13
CA GLN A 42 -11.41 10.46 2.46
C GLN A 42 -10.15 11.21 2.95
N LEU A 43 -9.98 12.48 2.54
CA LEU A 43 -8.98 13.44 3.02
C LEU A 43 -9.22 13.92 4.48
N ASN A 44 -9.65 13.04 5.38
CA ASN A 44 -9.43 13.24 6.81
C ASN A 44 -7.97 12.87 7.16
N ILE A 45 -7.04 13.62 6.55
CA ILE A 45 -5.61 13.34 6.37
C ILE A 45 -4.90 12.87 7.65
N PRO A 46 -5.04 13.54 8.82
CA PRO A 46 -4.33 13.11 10.03
C PRO A 46 -4.97 11.89 10.73
N ALA A 47 -6.27 11.64 10.51
CA ALA A 47 -7.00 10.58 11.21
C ALA A 47 -6.68 9.18 10.65
N GLN A 48 -6.38 9.06 9.36
CA GLN A 48 -5.96 7.80 8.76
C GLN A 48 -4.55 7.42 9.24
N CYS A 49 -3.52 8.24 8.98
CA CYS A 49 -2.14 7.92 9.39
C CYS A 49 -2.03 7.65 10.92
N LYS A 50 -2.77 8.39 11.76
CA LYS A 50 -2.81 8.14 13.23
C LYS A 50 -3.49 6.82 13.64
N LYS A 51 -4.39 6.27 12.80
CA LYS A 51 -5.02 4.95 13.05
C LYS A 51 -4.09 3.78 12.70
N TYR A 52 -3.10 4.00 11.82
CA TYR A 52 -2.15 2.97 11.38
C TYR A 52 -0.77 3.06 12.05
N GLY A 53 -0.44 4.16 12.76
CA GLY A 53 0.81 4.30 13.52
C GLY A 53 2.07 4.52 12.68
N ILE A 54 1.91 4.65 11.36
CA ILE A 54 2.98 4.77 10.36
C ILE A 54 3.61 6.16 10.33
N SER A 55 4.86 6.23 9.84
CA SER A 55 5.49 7.53 9.54
C SER A 55 4.72 8.32 8.48
N LEU A 56 4.73 9.66 8.57
CA LEU A 56 4.04 10.55 7.63
C LEU A 56 4.50 10.37 6.17
N TRP A 57 5.72 9.86 5.96
CA TRP A 57 6.32 9.61 4.65
C TRP A 57 5.83 8.31 4.00
N GLN A 58 5.30 7.37 4.78
CA GLN A 58 4.81 6.06 4.32
C GLN A 58 3.34 6.09 3.84
N CYS A 59 2.58 7.15 4.15
CA CYS A 59 1.15 7.21 3.83
C CYS A 59 0.92 7.36 2.31
N PRO A 60 0.09 6.52 1.66
CA PRO A 60 -0.08 6.51 0.19
C PRO A 60 -0.59 7.85 -0.36
N SER A 61 -1.41 8.58 0.40
CA SER A 61 -1.86 9.93 0.02
C SER A 61 -0.75 10.99 -0.01
N PHE A 62 0.32 10.81 0.79
CA PHE A 62 1.48 11.70 0.77
C PHE A 62 2.44 11.32 -0.37
N LEU A 63 2.57 10.02 -0.67
CA LEU A 63 3.27 9.52 -1.84
C LEU A 63 2.64 10.08 -3.14
N PHE A 64 1.32 10.13 -3.25
CA PHE A 64 0.63 10.78 -4.38
C PHE A 64 1.01 12.26 -4.54
N LEU A 65 1.18 13.00 -3.44
CA LEU A 65 1.52 14.42 -3.44
C LEU A 65 2.98 14.66 -3.86
N ILE A 66 3.92 13.85 -3.33
CA ILE A 66 5.33 13.85 -3.75
C ILE A 66 5.47 13.47 -5.23
N MET A 67 4.83 12.39 -5.66
CA MET A 67 4.88 11.93 -7.06
C MET A 67 4.27 12.98 -8.00
N GLY A 68 3.20 13.68 -7.58
CA GLY A 68 2.65 14.82 -8.31
C GLY A 68 3.67 15.94 -8.52
N PHE A 69 4.41 16.32 -7.48
CA PHE A 69 5.47 17.35 -7.59
C PHE A 69 6.62 16.88 -8.51
N ILE A 70 7.03 15.62 -8.40
CA ILE A 70 8.07 15.02 -9.27
C ILE A 70 7.63 15.01 -10.74
N ILE A 71 6.39 14.63 -11.04
CA ILE A 71 5.84 14.61 -12.40
C ILE A 71 5.81 16.04 -12.98
N ILE A 72 5.32 17.02 -12.22
CA ILE A 72 5.26 18.42 -12.65
C ILE A 72 6.68 18.96 -12.94
N ALA A 73 7.63 18.73 -12.03
CA ALA A 73 9.02 19.15 -12.22
C ALA A 73 9.66 18.49 -13.46
N ALA A 74 9.48 17.17 -13.63
CA ALA A 74 10.00 16.43 -14.79
C ALA A 74 9.41 16.94 -16.12
N SER A 75 8.10 17.21 -16.18
CA SER A 75 7.45 17.77 -17.37
C SER A 75 7.93 19.18 -17.70
N ILE A 76 8.15 20.04 -16.70
CA ILE A 76 8.69 21.41 -16.90
C ILE A 76 10.13 21.36 -17.44
N ILE A 77 10.99 20.52 -16.84
CA ILE A 77 12.37 20.33 -17.29
C ILE A 77 12.42 19.82 -18.73
N PHE A 78 11.60 18.82 -19.06
CA PHE A 78 11.56 18.24 -20.40
C PHE A 78 11.05 19.24 -21.46
N TYR A 79 10.04 20.05 -21.12
CA TYR A 79 9.56 21.12 -22.00
C TYR A 79 10.64 22.17 -22.29
N PHE A 80 11.38 22.61 -21.25
CA PHE A 80 12.43 23.61 -21.40
C PHE A 80 13.61 23.10 -22.25
N LEU A 81 14.02 21.84 -22.04
CA LEU A 81 15.04 21.18 -22.87
C LEU A 81 14.57 21.01 -24.33
N GLY A 82 13.30 20.63 -24.53
CA GLY A 82 12.73 20.44 -25.86
C GLY A 82 12.78 21.71 -26.73
N MET A 83 12.41 22.86 -26.17
CA MET A 83 12.47 24.13 -26.89
C MET A 83 13.90 24.62 -27.21
N HIS A 84 14.93 24.06 -26.57
CA HIS A 84 16.33 24.44 -26.87
C HIS A 84 16.96 23.59 -27.99
N TYR A 85 16.37 22.44 -28.33
CA TYR A 85 16.96 21.45 -29.24
C TYR A 85 16.08 21.11 -30.46
N ILE A 86 14.81 21.49 -30.47
CA ILE A 86 13.82 21.06 -31.46
C ILE A 86 13.02 22.28 -31.94
N ASP A 87 13.19 22.66 -33.21
CA ASP A 87 12.49 23.81 -33.81
C ASP A 87 10.98 23.57 -34.03
N ASP A 88 10.53 22.32 -34.05
CA ASP A 88 9.11 21.95 -34.20
C ASP A 88 8.43 21.72 -32.82
N PRO A 89 7.53 22.62 -32.38
CA PRO A 89 6.87 22.49 -31.09
C PRO A 89 5.90 21.30 -30.99
N ALA A 90 5.39 20.77 -32.10
CA ALA A 90 4.50 19.61 -32.09
C ALA A 90 5.23 18.34 -31.66
N THR A 91 6.50 18.21 -32.04
CA THR A 91 7.37 17.09 -31.65
C THR A 91 7.62 17.09 -30.14
N VAL A 92 7.91 18.26 -29.54
CA VAL A 92 8.15 18.38 -28.10
C VAL A 92 6.93 17.94 -27.28
N VAL A 93 5.72 18.38 -27.64
CA VAL A 93 4.50 18.05 -26.88
C VAL A 93 4.19 16.55 -26.93
N PHE A 94 4.44 15.88 -28.06
CA PHE A 94 4.26 14.44 -28.19
C PHE A 94 5.12 13.64 -27.19
N PHE A 95 6.41 14.00 -27.06
CA PHE A 95 7.30 13.37 -26.08
C PHE A 95 6.90 13.68 -24.63
N VAL A 96 6.50 14.91 -24.32
CA VAL A 96 6.00 15.28 -22.97
C VAL A 96 4.77 14.45 -22.58
N LEU A 97 3.82 14.26 -23.50
CA LEU A 97 2.60 13.47 -23.25
C LEU A 97 2.92 11.99 -23.00
N ILE A 98 3.85 11.39 -23.76
CA ILE A 98 4.30 10.00 -23.54
C ILE A 98 4.99 9.87 -22.17
N LEU A 99 5.90 10.79 -21.84
CA LEU A 99 6.62 10.78 -20.56
C LEU A 99 5.67 10.94 -19.38
N ALA A 100 4.71 11.87 -19.46
CA ALA A 100 3.69 12.06 -18.42
C ALA A 100 2.80 10.82 -18.25
N ALA A 101 2.35 10.19 -19.33
CA ALA A 101 1.55 8.97 -19.27
C ALA A 101 2.31 7.79 -18.65
N LEU A 102 3.60 7.63 -19.00
CA LEU A 102 4.46 6.59 -18.45
C LEU A 102 4.72 6.79 -16.95
N LEU A 103 5.07 8.01 -16.53
CA LEU A 103 5.28 8.33 -15.11
C LEU A 103 4.00 8.16 -14.28
N PHE A 104 2.84 8.58 -14.80
CA PHE A 104 1.56 8.39 -14.13
C PHE A 104 1.19 6.91 -13.97
N CYS A 105 1.44 6.09 -15.00
CA CYS A 105 1.22 4.64 -14.95
C CYS A 105 2.11 3.98 -13.88
N LEU A 106 3.40 4.31 -13.83
CA LEU A 106 4.32 3.81 -12.80
C LEU A 106 3.87 4.25 -11.40
N ALA A 107 3.50 5.52 -11.20
CA ALA A 107 3.01 6.02 -9.92
C ALA A 107 1.75 5.29 -9.43
N TYR A 108 0.81 4.99 -10.34
CA TYR A 108 -0.40 4.23 -10.04
C TYR A 108 -0.08 2.78 -9.62
N ILE A 109 0.78 2.09 -10.38
CA ILE A 109 1.20 0.71 -10.08
C ILE A 109 1.90 0.66 -8.71
N ILE A 110 2.84 1.56 -8.45
CA ILE A 110 3.57 1.64 -7.18
C ILE A 110 2.59 1.84 -6.01
N THR A 111 1.69 2.81 -6.11
CA THR A 111 0.74 3.13 -5.02
C THR A 111 -0.18 1.94 -4.73
N ASN A 112 -0.77 1.34 -5.76
CA ASN A 112 -1.62 0.16 -5.62
C ASN A 112 -0.85 -1.05 -5.04
N SER A 113 0.40 -1.28 -5.44
CA SER A 113 1.24 -2.34 -4.86
C SER A 113 1.52 -2.12 -3.37
N PHE A 114 1.83 -0.88 -2.95
CA PHE A 114 2.03 -0.56 -1.53
C PHE A 114 0.75 -0.74 -0.70
N GLU A 115 -0.42 -0.33 -1.20
CA GLU A 115 -1.69 -0.49 -0.48
C GLU A 115 -2.01 -1.98 -0.21
N ASN A 116 -1.87 -2.85 -1.21
CA ASN A 116 -2.08 -4.29 -1.06
C ASN A 116 -1.10 -4.94 -0.05
N LEU A 117 0.17 -4.51 -0.05
CA LEU A 117 1.17 -5.00 0.91
C LEU A 117 0.86 -4.59 2.36
N VAL A 118 0.43 -3.33 2.55
CA VAL A 118 0.04 -2.81 3.87
C VAL A 118 -1.21 -3.52 4.40
N GLU A 119 -2.21 -3.76 3.54
CA GLU A 119 -3.43 -4.49 3.92
C GLU A 119 -3.12 -5.94 4.31
N ALA A 120 -2.32 -6.66 3.51
CA ALA A 120 -1.90 -8.03 3.83
C ALA A 120 -1.10 -8.11 5.15
N SER A 121 -0.16 -7.18 5.38
CA SER A 121 0.63 -7.10 6.61
C SER A 121 -0.25 -6.81 7.84
N ARG A 122 -1.26 -5.95 7.68
CA ARG A 122 -2.26 -5.70 8.72
C ARG A 122 -3.08 -6.96 9.04
N MET A 123 -3.62 -7.64 8.02
CA MET A 123 -4.41 -8.87 8.23
C MET A 123 -3.60 -9.96 8.95
N LYS A 124 -2.33 -10.14 8.57
CA LYS A 124 -1.36 -11.03 9.26
C LYS A 124 -1.24 -10.67 10.74
N THR A 125 -0.99 -9.38 11.05
CA THR A 125 -0.84 -8.88 12.42
C THR A 125 -2.12 -9.04 13.24
N GLU A 126 -3.28 -8.71 12.67
CA GLU A 126 -4.60 -8.82 13.31
C GLU A 126 -4.92 -10.29 13.64
N PHE A 127 -4.68 -11.20 12.69
CA PHE A 127 -4.82 -12.65 12.86
C PHE A 127 -3.92 -13.21 13.97
N ILE A 128 -2.62 -12.88 13.97
CA ILE A 128 -1.67 -13.36 15.00
C ILE A 128 -2.11 -12.91 16.40
N ASN A 129 -2.57 -11.65 16.55
CA ASN A 129 -3.07 -11.15 17.82
C ASN A 129 -4.32 -11.92 18.29
N ILE A 130 -5.31 -12.11 17.42
CA ILE A 130 -6.56 -12.83 17.75
C ILE A 130 -6.26 -14.27 18.17
N VAL A 131 -5.50 -15.01 17.36
CA VAL A 131 -5.15 -16.43 17.64
C VAL A 131 -4.40 -16.54 18.96
N SER A 132 -3.40 -15.68 19.20
CA SER A 132 -2.62 -15.71 20.44
C SER A 132 -3.47 -15.44 21.69
N HIS A 133 -4.43 -14.50 21.59
CA HIS A 133 -5.39 -14.25 22.67
C HIS A 133 -6.32 -15.45 22.90
N GLN A 134 -6.84 -16.06 21.83
CA GLN A 134 -7.73 -17.22 21.93
C GLN A 134 -7.03 -18.48 22.44
N LEU A 135 -5.73 -18.66 22.18
CA LEU A 135 -4.93 -19.80 22.66
C LEU A 135 -4.50 -19.68 24.14
N ARG A 136 -4.31 -18.46 24.65
CA ARG A 136 -3.90 -18.25 26.06
C ARG A 136 -4.92 -18.80 27.06
N THR A 137 -6.22 -18.66 26.77
CA THR A 137 -7.30 -19.13 27.63
C THR A 137 -7.31 -20.66 27.82
N PRO A 138 -7.39 -21.51 26.77
CA PRO A 138 -7.36 -22.97 26.91
C PRO A 138 -6.03 -23.48 27.47
N LEU A 139 -4.88 -22.86 27.14
CA LEU A 139 -3.60 -23.21 27.75
C LEU A 139 -3.57 -22.93 29.26
N SER A 140 -4.22 -21.85 29.70
CA SER A 140 -4.37 -21.53 31.12
C SER A 140 -5.27 -22.55 31.84
N SER A 141 -6.38 -22.96 31.21
CA SER A 141 -7.27 -24.01 31.73
C SER A 141 -6.57 -25.36 31.83
N LEU A 142 -5.78 -25.75 30.82
CA LEU A 142 -4.98 -26.98 30.84
C LEU A 142 -3.92 -26.95 31.95
N ARG A 143 -3.21 -25.82 32.13
CA ARG A 143 -2.25 -25.65 33.22
C ARG A 143 -2.92 -25.83 34.58
N TRP A 144 -4.09 -25.20 34.78
CA TRP A 144 -4.83 -25.28 36.03
C TRP A 144 -5.34 -26.71 36.32
N ALA A 145 -5.84 -27.43 35.30
CA ALA A 145 -6.25 -28.82 35.44
C ALA A 145 -5.08 -29.74 35.87
N ILE A 146 -3.89 -29.51 35.32
CA ILE A 146 -2.68 -30.26 35.70
C ILE A 146 -2.18 -29.86 37.09
N GLU A 147 -2.27 -28.58 37.47
CA GLU A 147 -1.95 -28.13 38.83
C GLU A 147 -2.90 -28.75 39.87
N LEU A 148 -4.18 -28.92 39.54
CA LEU A 148 -5.16 -29.59 40.39
C LEU A 148 -4.92 -31.11 40.51
N LEU A 149 -4.41 -31.75 39.46
CA LEU A 149 -3.99 -33.16 39.50
C LEU A 149 -2.73 -33.33 40.38
N ILE A 150 -1.70 -32.51 40.18
CA ILE A 150 -0.45 -32.56 40.95
C ILE A 150 -0.70 -32.21 42.44
N SER A 151 -1.67 -31.34 42.76
CA SER A 151 -1.97 -30.98 44.16
C SER A 151 -2.61 -32.11 44.98
N GLY A 152 -3.01 -33.21 44.35
CA GLY A 152 -3.68 -34.33 45.02
C GLY A 152 -5.16 -34.09 45.38
N ASN A 153 -5.72 -32.93 45.02
CA ASN A 153 -7.12 -32.57 45.30
C ASN A 153 -8.14 -33.49 44.61
N LEU A 154 -7.73 -34.22 43.57
CA LEU A 154 -8.56 -35.19 42.84
C LEU A 154 -8.24 -36.66 43.22
N GLY A 155 -7.39 -36.87 44.23
CA GLY A 155 -6.88 -38.18 44.63
C GLY A 155 -5.35 -38.26 44.53
N LYS A 156 -4.74 -39.27 45.18
CA LYS A 156 -3.29 -39.50 45.09
C LYS A 156 -2.91 -39.98 43.69
N VAL A 157 -2.03 -39.23 43.05
CA VAL A 157 -1.37 -39.58 41.78
C VAL A 157 -0.20 -40.53 42.08
N GLY A 158 0.05 -41.53 41.22
CA GLY A 158 1.22 -42.41 41.37
C GLY A 158 2.53 -41.69 41.00
N GLU A 159 3.66 -42.08 41.61
CA GLU A 159 4.94 -41.37 41.46
C GLU A 159 5.35 -41.14 39.98
N GLY A 160 5.25 -42.17 39.14
CA GLY A 160 5.54 -42.05 37.71
C GLY A 160 4.53 -41.18 36.93
N GLN A 161 3.29 -41.05 37.39
CA GLN A 161 2.29 -40.17 36.77
C GLN A 161 2.55 -38.68 37.10
N GLU A 162 3.09 -38.39 38.30
CA GLU A 162 3.44 -37.02 38.69
C GLU A 162 4.55 -36.45 37.78
N GLU A 163 5.53 -37.27 37.40
CA GLU A 163 6.58 -36.91 36.45
C GLU A 163 6.00 -36.54 35.07
N TYR A 164 5.09 -37.37 34.53
CA TYR A 164 4.39 -37.04 33.28
C TYR A 164 3.59 -35.73 33.37
N PHE A 165 2.86 -35.50 34.46
CA PHE A 165 2.14 -34.24 34.66
C PHE A 165 3.08 -33.03 34.76
N ARG A 166 4.25 -33.18 35.38
CA ARG A 166 5.29 -32.15 35.44
C ARG A 166 5.85 -31.82 34.04
N ILE A 167 6.08 -32.84 33.22
CA ILE A 167 6.49 -32.69 31.80
C ILE A 167 5.42 -31.95 30.98
N ILE A 168 4.14 -32.30 31.12
CA ILE A 168 3.07 -31.63 30.37
C ILE A 168 2.93 -30.17 30.81
N LYS A 169 3.02 -29.89 32.13
CA LYS A 169 3.03 -28.52 32.67
C LYS A 169 4.16 -27.68 32.08
N GLU A 170 5.37 -28.24 31.98
CA GLU A 170 6.51 -27.55 31.39
C GLU A 170 6.29 -27.26 29.89
N ASN A 171 5.75 -28.22 29.13
CA ASN A 171 5.44 -28.01 27.72
C ASN A 171 4.36 -26.94 27.50
N ILE A 172 3.33 -26.86 28.34
CA ILE A 172 2.35 -25.75 28.30
C ILE A 172 3.03 -24.40 28.57
N SER A 173 4.01 -24.36 29.48
CA SER A 173 4.81 -23.14 29.73
C SER A 173 5.63 -22.76 28.49
N ARG A 174 6.31 -23.73 27.86
CA ARG A 174 7.07 -23.53 26.61
C ARG A 174 6.18 -22.99 25.48
N ILE A 175 4.98 -23.54 25.29
CA ILE A 175 4.01 -23.07 24.27
C ILE A 175 3.56 -21.62 24.56
N ASN A 176 3.26 -21.28 25.82
CA ASN A 176 2.91 -19.90 26.19
C ASN A 176 4.04 -18.89 25.92
N ASN A 177 5.30 -19.31 26.12
CA ASN A 177 6.46 -18.48 25.79
C ASN A 177 6.57 -18.27 24.27
N LEU A 178 6.48 -19.33 23.47
CA LEU A 178 6.51 -19.25 21.99
C LEU A 178 5.41 -18.34 21.42
N ILE A 179 4.18 -18.41 21.96
CA ILE A 179 3.09 -17.50 21.59
C ILE A 179 3.42 -16.04 21.94
N SER A 180 4.06 -15.82 23.09
CA SER A 180 4.44 -14.48 23.56
C SER A 180 5.61 -13.89 22.77
N GLU A 181 6.56 -14.72 22.34
CA GLU A 181 7.64 -14.36 21.41
C GLU A 181 7.07 -14.01 20.03
N LEU A 182 6.16 -14.82 19.48
CA LEU A 182 5.48 -14.55 18.20
C LEU A 182 4.73 -13.20 18.22
N LEU A 183 4.00 -12.91 19.29
CA LEU A 183 3.34 -11.62 19.51
C LEU A 183 4.34 -10.46 19.55
N THR A 184 5.50 -10.67 20.19
CA THR A 184 6.55 -9.66 20.31
C THR A 184 7.18 -9.37 18.95
N ILE A 185 7.47 -10.41 18.16
CA ILE A 185 7.97 -10.29 16.78
C ILE A 185 6.95 -9.54 15.91
N SER A 186 5.66 -9.91 15.95
CA SER A 186 4.61 -9.23 15.17
C SER A 186 4.47 -7.75 15.53
N ARG A 187 4.63 -7.39 16.82
CA ARG A 187 4.65 -5.98 17.25
C ARG A 187 5.88 -5.23 16.74
N ILE A 188 7.08 -5.83 16.82
CA ILE A 188 8.32 -5.23 16.31
C ILE A 188 8.26 -5.06 14.78
N GLU A 189 7.71 -6.05 14.07
CA GLU A 189 7.45 -5.95 12.63
C GLU A 189 6.52 -4.76 12.33
N SER A 190 5.39 -4.65 13.03
CA SER A 190 4.45 -3.52 12.86
C SER A 190 5.00 -2.14 13.26
N ALA A 191 6.02 -2.08 14.12
CA ALA A 191 6.62 -0.83 14.60
C ALA A 191 7.83 -0.35 13.77
N ARG A 192 8.27 -1.14 12.79
CA ARG A 192 9.37 -0.79 11.87
C ARG A 192 8.90 -0.22 10.52
N PHE A 193 7.58 -0.19 10.28
CA PHE A 193 6.96 0.30 9.04
C PHE A 193 6.31 1.67 9.22
#